data_AF-A0A9C9KR97-F1
#
_entry.id   AF-A0A9C9KR97-F1
#
_cell.length_a   1.000
_cell.length_b   1.000
_cell.length_c   1.000
_cell.angle_alpha   90.00
_cell.angle_beta   90.00
_cell.angle_gamma   90.00
#
_symmetry.space_group_name_H-M   'P 1'
#
loop_
_entity.id
_entity.type
_entity.pdbx_description
1 polymer ?
#
loop_
_entity_poly.entity_id
_entity_poly.type
_entity_poly.pdbx_seq_one_letter_code
_entity_poly.pdbx_strand_id
1 'polypeptide(L)'
;MTEKNLDDLQANADKASGDADSLSSERVQKKRRKLLKGAVSAAPVILTVASRPVWARNCSLSGQLSGNLSDQTEDCAGEGCTPGYWRNHPASWHPSIQDYLLFDVVFGTNVFPNFTLGQVISLCSNTTINRANINIPVTCTPQSACLNLIIQLGYHAVAAIQNAATEVKYDLTVEEVIAEVQATYAGGDKNEIETQKNRFDMLNNQGCPGGGGPACGNRFTLI
;
A
#
# COMPACT_ATOMS: atom_id res chain seq x y z
N MET A 1 -42.12 -64.61 -4.92
CA MET A 1 -40.89 -63.83 -4.71
C MET A 1 -40.97 -62.66 -5.67
N THR A 2 -41.47 -61.52 -5.19
CA THR A 2 -40.70 -60.33 -4.78
C THR A 2 -40.19 -59.58 -6.01
N GLU A 3 -40.40 -58.29 -6.23
CA GLU A 3 -40.87 -57.19 -5.40
C GLU A 3 -41.30 -56.02 -6.31
N LYS A 4 -42.22 -55.18 -5.80
CA LYS A 4 -42.69 -53.92 -6.37
C LYS A 4 -41.70 -52.80 -6.08
N ASN A 5 -41.49 -51.90 -7.05
CA ASN A 5 -41.22 -50.45 -6.88
C ASN A 5 -41.05 -49.85 -8.29
N LEU A 6 -41.33 -48.59 -8.61
CA LEU A 6 -41.52 -47.36 -7.84
C LEU A 6 -41.99 -46.35 -8.91
N ASP A 7 -43.26 -45.98 -8.96
CA ASP A 7 -43.75 -44.83 -9.73
C ASP A 7 -45.05 -44.43 -9.07
N ASP A 8 -45.07 -43.30 -8.38
CA ASP A 8 -46.17 -42.34 -8.45
C ASP A 8 -45.94 -41.16 -7.50
N LEU A 9 -45.72 -40.01 -8.15
CA LEU A 9 -46.40 -38.75 -7.85
C LEU A 9 -45.92 -37.94 -6.64
N GLN A 10 -45.00 -37.05 -6.97
CA GLN A 10 -45.00 -35.64 -6.58
C GLN A 10 -46.42 -35.10 -6.30
N ALA A 11 -46.68 -34.68 -5.05
CA ALA A 11 -47.83 -33.82 -4.75
C ALA A 11 -47.54 -32.89 -3.57
N ASN A 12 -47.84 -31.61 -3.82
CA ASN A 12 -48.15 -30.53 -2.88
C ASN A 12 -47.03 -29.85 -2.10
N ALA A 13 -46.67 -28.69 -2.64
CA ALA A 13 -46.36 -27.49 -1.86
C ALA A 13 -47.61 -27.01 -1.11
N ASP A 14 -47.47 -26.64 0.16
CA ASP A 14 -48.06 -25.42 0.73
C ASP A 14 -47.55 -25.12 2.16
N LYS A 15 -46.85 -23.98 2.27
CA LYS A 15 -47.00 -22.89 3.26
C LYS A 15 -46.99 -23.16 4.79
N ALA A 16 -45.88 -22.66 5.37
CA ALA A 16 -45.74 -21.80 6.56
C ALA A 16 -45.74 -22.34 8.00
N SER A 17 -44.77 -21.76 8.74
CA SER A 17 -44.80 -21.34 10.14
C SER A 17 -44.34 -22.35 11.21
N GLY A 18 -43.39 -21.90 12.03
CA GLY A 18 -43.23 -22.40 13.41
C GLY A 18 -41.86 -22.96 13.75
N ASP A 19 -41.01 -22.06 14.26
CA ASP A 19 -39.90 -22.19 15.21
C ASP A 19 -39.55 -23.53 15.89
N ALA A 20 -38.24 -23.63 16.15
CA ALA A 20 -37.56 -24.40 17.21
C ALA A 20 -37.40 -25.92 16.94
N ASP A 21 -36.30 -26.60 17.26
CA ASP A 21 -35.09 -26.27 18.00
C ASP A 21 -34.04 -27.36 17.68
N SER A 22 -32.78 -26.95 17.70
CA SER A 22 -31.65 -27.74 18.20
C SER A 22 -31.07 -28.91 17.35
N LEU A 23 -29.74 -28.90 17.30
CA LEU A 23 -28.83 -30.03 17.12
C LEU A 23 -28.58 -30.53 15.69
N SER A 24 -27.66 -29.87 14.98
CA SER A 24 -26.44 -30.51 14.40
C SER A 24 -25.84 -29.72 13.22
N SER A 25 -25.11 -28.64 13.50
CA SER A 25 -24.14 -28.11 12.52
C SER A 25 -22.94 -27.47 13.21
N GLU A 26 -22.22 -28.27 14.00
CA GLU A 26 -20.83 -28.00 14.37
C GLU A 26 -19.95 -29.19 14.01
N ARG A 27 -19.96 -29.55 12.73
CA ARG A 27 -18.86 -30.31 12.13
C ARG A 27 -18.30 -29.52 10.96
N VAL A 28 -17.45 -28.55 11.30
CA VAL A 28 -16.20 -28.15 10.61
C VAL A 28 -15.74 -26.80 11.23
N GLN A 29 -15.48 -26.81 12.54
CA GLN A 29 -14.55 -25.86 13.18
C GLN A 29 -13.20 -26.56 13.32
N LYS A 30 -12.59 -26.87 12.18
CA LYS A 30 -11.24 -27.43 12.14
C LYS A 30 -10.25 -26.29 12.38
N LYS A 31 -9.70 -26.26 13.60
CA LYS A 31 -8.46 -25.59 14.00
C LYS A 31 -8.45 -24.04 13.95
N ARG A 32 -9.23 -23.39 14.79
CA ARG A 32 -8.88 -22.05 15.28
C ARG A 32 -8.52 -22.14 16.77
N ARG A 33 -7.23 -21.89 17.05
CA ARG A 33 -6.69 -21.46 18.36
C ARG A 33 -6.84 -22.44 19.53
N LYS A 34 -5.99 -23.47 19.55
CA LYS A 34 -5.55 -24.11 20.81
C LYS A 34 -4.03 -24.01 20.91
N LEU A 35 -3.56 -22.85 21.38
CA LEU A 35 -2.21 -22.68 21.90
C LEU A 35 -2.37 -22.32 23.38
N LEU A 36 -1.65 -23.05 24.23
CA LEU A 36 -1.51 -22.91 25.68
C LEU A 36 -2.60 -23.59 26.54
N LYS A 37 -2.51 -24.92 26.65
CA LYS A 37 -2.74 -25.64 27.91
C LYS A 37 -1.63 -26.70 28.06
N GLY A 38 -0.64 -26.43 28.92
CA GLY A 38 0.43 -27.38 29.25
C GLY A 38 1.64 -26.65 29.84
N ALA A 39 2.07 -27.06 31.04
CA ALA A 39 2.93 -26.31 31.93
C ALA A 39 4.43 -26.63 31.79
N VAL A 40 5.24 -25.75 32.41
CA VAL A 40 6.59 -25.93 33.01
C VAL A 40 7.84 -25.61 32.15
N SER A 41 8.55 -24.57 32.62
CA SER A 41 9.99 -24.26 32.56
C SER A 41 10.75 -24.26 31.22
N ALA A 42 10.74 -23.11 30.54
CA ALA A 42 11.91 -22.56 29.86
C ALA A 42 11.73 -21.04 29.80
N ALA A 43 12.80 -20.28 30.08
CA ALA A 43 12.77 -18.83 30.23
C ALA A 43 11.97 -18.14 29.10
N PRO A 44 11.11 -17.14 29.39
CA PRO A 44 10.57 -16.32 28.34
C PRO A 44 11.74 -15.49 27.82
N VAL A 45 12.33 -15.90 26.70
CA VAL A 45 13.03 -14.93 25.88
C VAL A 45 11.93 -14.02 25.38
N ILE A 46 11.75 -12.91 26.09
CA ILE A 46 10.92 -11.80 25.64
C ILE A 46 11.61 -11.28 24.39
N LEU A 47 11.21 -11.80 23.23
CA LEU A 47 11.55 -11.25 21.93
C LEU A 47 10.77 -9.94 21.80
N THR A 48 11.25 -8.88 22.44
CA THR A 48 10.90 -7.51 22.05
C THR A 48 11.55 -7.24 20.72
N VAL A 49 10.99 -7.80 19.65
CA VAL A 49 11.06 -7.11 18.36
C VAL A 49 10.21 -5.87 18.56
N ALA A 50 10.86 -4.75 18.88
CA ALA A 50 10.29 -3.44 18.65
C ALA A 50 10.19 -3.25 17.13
N SER A 51 9.35 -4.04 16.47
CA SER A 51 8.79 -3.70 15.19
C SER A 51 7.88 -2.53 15.49
N ARG A 52 8.45 -1.34 15.58
CA ARG A 52 7.72 -0.14 15.22
C ARG A 52 7.38 -0.40 13.76
N PRO A 53 6.15 -0.79 13.41
CA PRO A 53 5.80 -0.79 12.00
C PRO A 53 6.00 0.67 11.62
N VAL A 54 6.84 0.95 10.62
CA VAL A 54 7.02 2.32 10.11
C VAL A 54 5.66 2.90 9.66
N TRP A 55 4.64 2.04 9.52
CA TRP A 55 3.26 2.34 9.14
C TRP A 55 2.32 2.76 10.27
N ALA A 56 2.76 2.85 11.53
CA ALA A 56 1.87 3.06 12.68
C ALA A 56 1.71 4.53 13.14
N ARG A 57 1.66 5.48 12.19
CA ARG A 57 1.30 6.89 12.47
C ARG A 57 0.43 7.50 11.34
N ASN A 58 -0.65 8.16 11.79
CA ASN A 58 -1.61 9.12 11.23
C ASN A 58 -2.39 8.90 9.92
N CYS A 59 -2.02 7.97 9.03
CA CYS A 59 -2.82 7.71 7.81
C CYS A 59 -2.80 6.22 7.46
N SER A 60 -3.55 5.40 8.19
CA SER A 60 -3.67 3.96 7.91
C SER A 60 -4.56 3.72 6.69
N LEU A 61 -4.00 3.14 5.61
CA LEU A 61 -4.78 2.65 4.46
C LEU A 61 -5.92 1.69 4.87
N SER A 62 -5.80 1.04 6.04
CA SER A 62 -6.83 0.13 6.55
C SER A 62 -8.10 0.83 7.04
N GLY A 63 -8.09 2.16 7.24
CA GLY A 63 -9.28 2.94 7.58
C GLY A 63 -10.28 3.09 6.41
N GLN A 64 -9.83 2.89 5.16
CA GLN A 64 -10.68 3.07 3.96
C GLN A 64 -11.24 1.75 3.39
N LEU A 65 -10.68 0.60 3.79
CA LEU A 65 -11.11 -0.73 3.36
C LEU A 65 -12.12 -1.39 4.31
N SER A 66 -12.26 -0.89 5.53
CA SER A 66 -13.26 -1.36 6.49
C SER A 66 -14.45 -0.40 6.45
N GLY A 67 -15.52 -0.80 5.75
CA GLY A 67 -16.78 -0.03 5.63
C GLY A 67 -17.57 0.14 6.94
N ASN A 68 -16.90 0.31 8.08
CA ASN A 68 -17.50 0.62 9.36
C ASN A 68 -17.23 2.11 9.70
N LEU A 69 -18.11 2.98 9.20
CA LEU A 69 -18.04 4.45 9.29
C LEU A 69 -18.50 4.99 10.66
N SER A 70 -18.05 4.39 11.76
CA SER A 70 -18.24 4.96 13.09
C SER A 70 -16.91 5.51 13.60
N ASP A 71 -16.66 6.76 13.23
CA ASP A 71 -15.86 7.72 14.01
C ASP A 71 -14.41 7.30 14.35
N GLN A 72 -13.66 6.89 13.33
CA GLN A 72 -12.19 6.84 13.37
C GLN A 72 -11.61 7.35 12.05
N THR A 73 -12.03 8.56 11.65
CA THR A 73 -11.22 9.35 10.72
C THR A 73 -10.09 9.92 11.56
N GLU A 74 -8.94 9.26 11.56
CA GLU A 74 -7.72 10.01 11.84
C GLU A 74 -7.52 10.83 10.57
N ASP A 75 -8.18 12.01 10.54
CA ASP A 75 -8.13 12.92 9.42
C ASP A 75 -6.66 13.25 9.17
N CYS A 76 -6.17 12.82 8.02
CA CYS A 76 -4.93 13.34 7.46
C CYS A 76 -5.13 14.84 7.25
N ALA A 77 -4.79 15.65 8.27
CA ALA A 77 -5.01 17.09 8.33
C ALA A 77 -3.85 17.89 7.72
N GLY A 78 -3.03 17.19 6.92
CA GLY A 78 -1.93 17.75 6.17
C GLY A 78 -2.36 18.30 4.82
N GLU A 79 -1.38 18.88 4.14
CA GLU A 79 -1.44 19.35 2.76
C GLU A 79 -0.42 18.58 1.93
N GLY A 80 -0.63 18.48 0.63
CA GLY A 80 0.28 17.77 -0.27
C GLY A 80 0.09 18.18 -1.72
N CYS A 81 1.19 18.50 -2.38
CA CYS A 81 1.23 18.75 -3.81
C CYS A 81 1.54 17.46 -4.56
N THR A 82 0.81 17.25 -5.67
CA THR A 82 0.92 16.03 -6.46
C THR A 82 2.30 15.95 -7.12
N PRO A 83 2.78 14.75 -7.49
CA PRO A 83 4.06 14.69 -8.19
C PRO A 83 4.01 15.34 -9.58
N GLY A 84 2.82 15.46 -10.18
CA GLY A 84 2.65 16.21 -11.43
C GLY A 84 2.86 17.71 -11.26
N TYR A 85 2.47 18.27 -10.10
CA TYR A 85 2.79 19.65 -9.74
C TYR A 85 4.31 19.83 -9.66
N TRP A 86 5.00 19.02 -8.85
CA TRP A 86 6.45 19.13 -8.65
C TRP A 86 7.25 18.98 -9.93
N ARG A 87 6.85 18.06 -10.83
CA ARG A 87 7.49 17.90 -12.14
C ARG A 87 7.42 19.19 -12.99
N ASN A 88 6.31 19.91 -12.93
CA ASN A 88 6.08 21.10 -13.74
C ASN A 88 6.56 22.40 -13.05
N HIS A 89 6.97 22.33 -11.78
CA HIS A 89 7.41 23.48 -10.99
C HIS A 89 8.78 23.23 -10.35
N PRO A 90 9.85 22.95 -11.13
CA PRO A 90 11.20 22.76 -10.60
C PRO A 90 11.70 23.96 -9.79
N ALA A 91 11.26 25.18 -10.13
CA ALA A 91 11.60 26.39 -9.39
C ALA A 91 11.03 26.43 -7.96
N SER A 92 9.98 25.65 -7.66
CA SER A 92 9.40 25.56 -6.32
C SER A 92 10.07 24.50 -5.45
N TRP A 93 11.03 23.75 -5.98
CA TRP A 93 11.70 22.68 -5.23
C TRP A 93 12.51 23.24 -4.07
N HIS A 94 12.56 22.48 -2.97
CA HIS A 94 13.33 22.88 -1.80
C HIS A 94 14.82 23.09 -2.18
N PRO A 95 15.49 24.18 -1.74
CA PRO A 95 16.86 24.50 -2.15
C PRO A 95 17.89 23.39 -1.89
N SER A 96 17.67 22.56 -0.86
CA SER A 96 18.55 21.43 -0.52
C SER A 96 18.19 20.12 -1.24
N ILE A 97 17.02 20.04 -1.90
CA ILE A 97 16.54 18.85 -2.60
C ILE A 97 16.14 19.28 -4.00
N GLN A 98 17.12 19.29 -4.89
CA GLN A 98 17.00 19.79 -6.27
C GLN A 98 16.88 18.63 -7.28
N ASP A 99 16.34 18.92 -8.45
CA ASP A 99 16.00 17.95 -9.50
C ASP A 99 17.21 17.22 -10.11
N TYR A 100 18.40 17.83 -10.04
CA TYR A 100 19.66 17.25 -10.50
C TYR A 100 20.32 16.31 -9.48
N LEU A 101 19.85 16.25 -8.24
CA LEU A 101 20.36 15.30 -7.25
C LEU A 101 20.01 13.88 -7.67
N LEU A 102 20.91 12.94 -7.36
CA LEU A 102 20.68 11.53 -7.66
C LEU A 102 19.72 10.91 -6.64
N PHE A 103 18.82 10.06 -7.13
CA PHE A 103 17.83 9.39 -6.29
C PHE A 103 18.47 8.48 -5.24
N ASP A 104 19.53 7.76 -5.63
CA ASP A 104 20.28 6.87 -4.75
C ASP A 104 21.03 7.62 -3.63
N VAL A 105 21.50 8.83 -3.90
CA VAL A 105 22.12 9.70 -2.89
C VAL A 105 21.10 10.21 -1.89
N VAL A 106 19.90 10.61 -2.34
CA VAL A 106 18.87 11.18 -1.47
C VAL A 106 18.17 10.11 -0.63
N PHE A 107 17.78 9.00 -1.25
CA PHE A 107 17.04 7.94 -0.57
C PHE A 107 17.92 6.83 -0.04
N GLY A 108 19.22 6.77 -0.38
CA GLY A 108 20.11 5.69 0.06
C GLY A 108 19.73 4.32 -0.52
N THR A 109 19.07 4.27 -1.69
CA THR A 109 18.65 3.02 -2.34
C THR A 109 19.19 2.93 -3.76
N ASN A 110 19.64 1.75 -4.18
CA ASN A 110 20.19 1.54 -5.52
C ASN A 110 19.13 1.11 -6.55
N VAL A 111 17.88 1.53 -6.40
CA VAL A 111 16.79 1.12 -7.30
C VAL A 111 16.85 1.86 -8.65
N PHE A 112 17.24 3.14 -8.62
CA PHE A 112 17.38 3.99 -9.80
C PHE A 112 18.84 4.48 -9.94
N PRO A 113 19.79 3.60 -10.27
CA PRO A 113 21.20 3.96 -10.35
C PRO A 113 21.45 5.04 -11.40
N ASN A 114 22.12 6.13 -11.00
CA ASN A 114 22.42 7.29 -11.86
C ASN A 114 21.19 8.04 -12.40
N PHE A 115 20.01 7.84 -11.81
CA PHE A 115 18.86 8.68 -12.14
C PHE A 115 18.80 9.87 -11.20
N THR A 116 18.56 11.06 -11.76
CA THR A 116 18.25 12.23 -10.96
C THR A 116 16.79 12.21 -10.47
N LEU A 117 16.47 12.96 -9.42
CA LEU A 117 15.09 13.12 -8.94
C LEU A 117 14.16 13.61 -10.06
N GLY A 118 14.62 14.56 -10.89
CA GLY A 118 13.91 15.08 -12.05
C GLY A 118 13.65 14.02 -13.14
N GLN A 119 14.59 13.09 -13.33
CA GLN A 119 14.39 11.95 -14.23
C GLN A 119 13.38 10.96 -13.65
N VAL A 120 13.49 10.61 -12.36
CA VAL A 120 12.56 9.68 -11.69
C VAL A 120 11.13 10.21 -11.71
N ILE A 121 10.91 11.49 -11.38
CA ILE A 121 9.57 12.10 -11.43
C ILE A 121 9.02 12.20 -12.87
N SER A 122 9.87 12.06 -13.90
CA SER A 122 9.47 12.07 -15.30
C SER A 122 9.21 10.69 -15.90
N LEU A 123 9.71 9.61 -15.27
CA LEU A 123 9.60 8.21 -15.75
C LEU A 123 8.15 7.76 -16.02
N CYS A 124 7.20 8.31 -15.26
CA CYS A 124 5.77 8.05 -15.40
C CYS A 124 5.16 8.57 -16.73
N SER A 125 5.76 9.56 -17.36
CA SER A 125 5.25 10.21 -18.58
C SER A 125 6.20 10.13 -19.77
N ASN A 126 7.48 9.85 -19.52
CA ASN A 126 8.51 9.87 -20.53
C ASN A 126 9.00 8.44 -20.85
N THR A 127 8.59 7.92 -21.99
CA THR A 127 8.98 6.60 -22.48
C THR A 127 10.37 6.56 -23.12
N THR A 128 11.01 7.72 -23.33
CA THR A 128 12.36 7.81 -23.92
C THR A 128 13.47 7.58 -22.91
N ILE A 129 13.16 7.64 -21.61
CA ILE A 129 14.11 7.34 -20.55
C ILE A 129 14.40 5.83 -20.54
N ASN A 130 15.68 5.45 -20.53
CA ASN A 130 16.09 4.06 -20.53
C ASN A 130 15.73 3.36 -19.22
N ARG A 131 14.60 2.65 -19.20
CA ARG A 131 14.12 1.86 -18.05
C ARG A 131 14.90 0.57 -17.80
N ALA A 132 15.81 0.17 -18.71
CA ALA A 132 16.60 -1.06 -18.56
C ALA A 132 17.61 -0.98 -17.40
N ASN A 133 17.97 0.23 -16.96
CA ASN A 133 18.90 0.44 -15.86
C ASN A 133 18.22 0.47 -14.48
N ILE A 134 16.92 0.18 -14.39
CA ILE A 134 16.21 0.14 -13.10
C ILE A 134 16.45 -1.22 -12.44
N ASN A 135 16.97 -1.20 -11.21
CA ASN A 135 17.22 -2.39 -10.42
C ASN A 135 15.92 -2.85 -9.76
N ILE A 136 15.31 -3.90 -10.32
CA ILE A 136 14.08 -4.49 -9.78
C ILE A 136 14.47 -5.52 -8.69
N PRO A 137 13.97 -5.41 -7.45
CA PRO A 137 14.18 -6.41 -6.42
C PRO A 137 13.77 -7.80 -6.92
N VAL A 138 14.64 -8.80 -6.74
CA VAL A 138 14.40 -10.18 -7.21
C VAL A 138 13.19 -10.84 -6.54
N THR A 139 12.80 -10.35 -5.36
CA THR A 139 11.61 -10.78 -4.62
C THR A 139 10.32 -10.29 -5.26
N CYS A 140 10.38 -9.25 -6.09
CA CYS A 140 9.20 -8.69 -6.74
C CYS A 140 8.84 -9.48 -8.00
N THR A 141 7.72 -10.21 -7.94
CA THR A 141 7.26 -11.08 -9.04
C THR A 141 5.79 -10.86 -9.40
N PRO A 142 5.41 -10.97 -10.68
CA PRO A 142 6.28 -11.01 -11.86
C PRO A 142 6.96 -9.66 -12.11
N GLN A 143 8.19 -9.69 -12.64
CA GLN A 143 9.07 -8.52 -12.78
C GLN A 143 8.46 -7.39 -13.62
N SER A 144 7.63 -7.72 -14.61
CA SER A 144 6.92 -6.75 -15.46
C SER A 144 5.89 -5.93 -14.69
N ALA A 145 5.17 -6.54 -13.73
CA ALA A 145 4.21 -5.82 -12.89
C ALA A 145 4.95 -4.92 -11.87
N CYS A 146 6.07 -5.40 -11.36
CA CYS A 146 6.90 -4.70 -10.39
C CYS A 146 7.55 -3.44 -10.94
N LEU A 147 8.03 -3.48 -12.18
CA LEU A 147 8.67 -2.31 -12.79
C LEU A 147 7.77 -1.08 -12.77
N ASN A 148 6.48 -1.24 -13.07
CA ASN A 148 5.52 -0.13 -13.04
C ASN A 148 5.24 0.38 -11.62
N LEU A 149 5.15 -0.53 -10.64
CA LEU A 149 4.93 -0.17 -9.24
C LEU A 149 6.15 0.56 -8.65
N ILE A 150 7.36 0.10 -8.96
CA ILE A 150 8.61 0.73 -8.52
C ILE A 150 8.73 2.15 -9.05
N ILE A 151 8.44 2.35 -10.34
CA ILE A 151 8.47 3.68 -10.95
C ILE A 151 7.43 4.59 -10.33
N GLN A 152 6.20 4.10 -10.12
CA GLN A 152 5.16 4.89 -9.46
C GLN A 152 5.55 5.22 -8.01
N LEU A 153 6.11 4.27 -7.25
CA LEU A 153 6.59 4.54 -5.91
C LEU A 153 7.69 5.62 -5.93
N GLY A 154 8.66 5.53 -6.84
CA GLY A 154 9.71 6.54 -6.99
C GLY A 154 9.14 7.91 -7.34
N TYR A 155 8.18 7.97 -8.28
CA TYR A 155 7.46 9.17 -8.66
C TYR A 155 6.74 9.83 -7.47
N HIS A 156 6.00 9.06 -6.67
CA HIS A 156 5.33 9.56 -5.48
C HIS A 156 6.29 9.88 -4.33
N ALA A 157 7.40 9.15 -4.19
CA ALA A 157 8.42 9.41 -3.18
C ALA A 157 9.12 10.76 -3.41
N VAL A 158 9.44 11.10 -4.67
CA VAL A 158 10.01 12.43 -4.99
C VAL A 158 9.04 13.54 -4.61
N ALA A 159 7.74 13.38 -4.81
CA ALA A 159 6.77 14.38 -4.35
C ALA A 159 6.65 14.43 -2.82
N ALA A 160 6.63 13.26 -2.17
CA ALA A 160 6.51 13.16 -0.73
C ALA A 160 7.67 13.88 -0.02
N ILE A 161 8.90 13.70 -0.49
CA ILE A 161 10.06 14.36 0.11
C ILE A 161 10.04 15.88 -0.13
N GLN A 162 9.53 16.36 -1.28
CA GLN A 162 9.36 17.79 -1.53
C GLN A 162 8.25 18.40 -0.68
N ASN A 163 7.13 17.72 -0.52
CA ASN A 163 6.06 18.15 0.38
C ASN A 163 6.58 18.24 1.83
N ALA A 164 7.33 17.22 2.28
CA ALA A 164 7.92 17.20 3.63
C ALA A 164 9.01 18.27 3.86
N ALA A 165 9.75 18.64 2.82
CA ALA A 165 10.88 19.58 2.92
C ALA A 165 10.48 21.04 2.70
N THR A 166 9.28 21.32 2.21
CA THR A 166 8.79 22.68 1.95
C THR A 166 7.86 23.16 3.06
N GLU A 167 7.30 24.36 2.92
CA GLU A 167 6.36 24.93 3.90
C GLU A 167 4.98 24.24 3.90
N VAL A 168 4.76 23.28 3.00
CA VAL A 168 3.55 22.46 2.96
C VAL A 168 3.45 21.68 4.27
N LYS A 169 2.29 21.74 4.94
CA LYS A 169 2.05 21.01 6.19
C LYS A 169 1.84 19.52 5.90
N TYR A 170 2.87 18.83 5.44
CA TYR A 170 2.80 17.42 5.08
C TYR A 170 2.72 16.52 6.32
N ASP A 171 2.01 15.39 6.22
CA ASP A 171 1.81 14.48 7.36
C ASP A 171 3.06 13.65 7.71
N LEU A 172 4.08 13.65 6.86
CA LEU A 172 5.36 12.96 7.09
C LEU A 172 6.52 13.95 7.13
N THR A 173 7.52 13.64 7.94
CA THR A 173 8.83 14.30 7.92
C THR A 173 9.70 13.77 6.78
N VAL A 174 10.76 14.51 6.42
CA VAL A 174 11.73 14.08 5.40
C VAL A 174 12.37 12.74 5.79
N GLU A 175 12.71 12.59 7.06
CA GLU A 175 13.33 11.37 7.60
C GLU A 175 12.38 10.17 7.51
N GLU A 176 11.09 10.36 7.79
CA GLU A 176 10.07 9.31 7.67
C GLU A 176 9.88 8.89 6.22
N VAL A 177 9.81 9.84 5.28
CA VAL A 177 9.70 9.52 3.85
C VAL A 177 10.89 8.69 3.39
N ILE A 178 12.12 9.07 3.77
CA ILE A 178 13.34 8.33 3.42
C ILE A 178 13.29 6.91 4.03
N ALA A 179 12.93 6.79 5.31
CA ALA A 179 12.86 5.51 6.00
C ALA A 179 11.80 4.57 5.39
N GLU A 180 10.61 5.09 5.06
CA GLU A 180 9.54 4.33 4.40
C GLU A 180 10.01 3.82 3.02
N VAL A 181 10.65 4.67 2.21
CA VAL A 181 11.18 4.28 0.88
C VAL A 181 12.26 3.21 0.99
N GLN A 182 13.22 3.37 1.90
CA GLN A 182 14.29 2.40 2.14
C GLN A 182 13.74 1.04 2.54
N ALA A 183 12.82 1.03 3.51
CA ALA A 183 12.22 -0.21 4.00
C ALA A 183 11.47 -0.96 2.89
N THR A 184 10.64 -0.24 2.12
CA THR A 184 9.84 -0.84 1.04
C THR A 184 10.72 -1.41 -0.07
N TYR A 185 11.75 -0.70 -0.51
CA TYR A 185 12.63 -1.21 -1.57
C TYR A 185 13.57 -2.32 -1.09
N ALA A 186 13.96 -2.33 0.19
CA ALA A 186 14.73 -3.42 0.77
C ALA A 186 13.92 -4.72 0.88
N GLY A 187 12.63 -4.63 1.25
CA GLY A 187 11.73 -5.79 1.26
C GLY A 187 11.42 -6.29 -0.15
N GLY A 188 11.14 -5.36 -1.07
CA GLY A 188 10.90 -5.66 -2.47
C GLY A 188 9.62 -6.49 -2.74
N ASP A 189 8.77 -6.69 -1.72
CA ASP A 189 7.48 -7.36 -1.92
C ASP A 189 6.55 -6.49 -2.76
N LYS A 190 5.90 -7.11 -3.74
CA LYS A 190 5.05 -6.40 -4.70
C LYS A 190 3.90 -5.65 -3.99
N ASN A 191 3.26 -6.28 -3.01
CA ASN A 191 2.11 -5.69 -2.33
C ASN A 191 2.55 -4.59 -1.36
N GLU A 192 3.72 -4.73 -0.73
CA GLU A 192 4.30 -3.65 0.08
C GLU A 192 4.64 -2.43 -0.78
N ILE A 193 5.24 -2.61 -1.96
CA ILE A 193 5.51 -1.52 -2.90
C ILE A 193 4.20 -0.84 -3.33
N GLU A 194 3.17 -1.61 -3.65
CA GLU A 194 1.87 -1.08 -4.04
C GLU A 194 1.18 -0.33 -2.88
N THR A 195 1.24 -0.87 -1.66
CA THR A 195 0.68 -0.25 -0.46
C THR A 195 1.37 1.08 -0.17
N GLN A 196 2.71 1.11 -0.20
CA GLN A 196 3.47 2.32 0.03
C GLN A 196 3.26 3.37 -1.06
N LYS A 197 3.19 2.93 -2.33
CA LYS A 197 2.83 3.80 -3.46
C LYS A 197 1.48 4.47 -3.22
N ASN A 198 0.46 3.70 -2.82
CA ASN A 198 -0.89 4.23 -2.56
C ASN A 198 -0.92 5.14 -1.33
N ARG A 199 -0.08 4.88 -0.31
CA ARG A 199 0.10 5.76 0.85
C ARG A 199 0.60 7.12 0.42
N PHE A 200 1.72 7.19 -0.31
CA PHE A 200 2.23 8.47 -0.80
C PHE A 200 1.29 9.14 -1.80
N ASP A 201 0.56 8.38 -2.62
CA ASP A 201 -0.47 8.94 -3.48
C ASP A 201 -1.53 9.67 -2.64
N MET A 202 -2.12 9.01 -1.63
CA MET A 202 -3.09 9.64 -0.73
C MET A 202 -2.54 10.93 -0.09
N LEU A 203 -1.33 10.87 0.47
CA LEU A 203 -0.72 12.01 1.15
C LEU A 203 -0.43 13.17 0.20
N ASN A 204 0.12 12.87 -0.98
CA ASN A 204 0.47 13.89 -1.98
C ASN A 204 -0.75 14.52 -2.68
N ASN A 205 -1.96 14.01 -2.45
CA ASN A 205 -3.20 14.53 -3.02
C ASN A 205 -4.14 15.16 -1.97
N GLN A 206 -3.64 15.48 -0.77
CA GLN A 206 -4.43 16.16 0.28
C GLN A 206 -4.80 17.61 -0.07
N GLY A 207 -4.17 18.18 -1.08
CA GLY A 207 -4.41 19.55 -1.54
C GLY A 207 -3.20 20.43 -1.30
N CYS A 208 -2.86 21.25 -2.28
CA CYS A 208 -1.67 22.10 -2.29
C CYS A 208 -2.09 23.57 -2.27
N PRO A 209 -1.46 24.44 -1.46
CA PRO A 209 -1.62 25.88 -1.57
C PRO A 209 -1.19 26.36 -2.97
N GLY A 210 -2.16 26.62 -3.86
CA GLY A 210 -1.90 27.04 -5.25
C GLY A 210 -2.36 26.08 -6.35
N GLY A 211 -2.95 24.92 -5.98
CA GLY A 211 -3.59 24.00 -6.92
C GLY A 211 -2.76 22.77 -7.30
N GLY A 212 -3.43 21.63 -7.45
CA GLY A 212 -2.80 20.36 -7.81
C GLY A 212 -2.58 20.20 -9.32
N GLY A 213 -1.45 19.59 -9.70
CA GLY A 213 -1.25 19.06 -11.05
C GLY A 213 -1.86 17.66 -11.18
N PRO A 214 -2.12 17.15 -12.40
CA PRO A 214 -2.59 15.77 -12.55
C PRO A 214 -1.54 14.79 -12.01
N ALA A 215 -1.95 13.87 -11.14
CA ALA A 215 -1.15 12.70 -10.81
C ALA A 215 -0.78 11.93 -12.10
N CYS A 216 0.24 11.07 -12.04
CA CYS A 216 0.46 10.14 -13.15
C CYS A 216 -0.85 9.34 -13.28
N GLY A 217 -1.57 9.57 -14.38
CA GLY A 217 -2.90 9.03 -14.53
C GLY A 217 -2.90 7.51 -14.38
N ASN A 218 -4.04 6.99 -13.94
CA ASN A 218 -4.46 5.59 -14.00
C ASN A 218 -4.50 5.06 -15.45
N ARG A 219 -3.43 5.22 -16.23
CA ARG A 219 -3.27 4.55 -17.53
C ARG A 219 -2.94 3.06 -17.38
N PHE A 220 -2.90 2.56 -16.14
CA PHE A 220 -3.00 1.15 -15.80
C PHE A 220 -4.26 0.91 -14.96
N THR A 221 -5.43 1.25 -15.50
CA THR A 221 -6.66 0.56 -15.09
C THR A 221 -6.51 -0.90 -15.49
N LEU A 222 -6.71 -1.80 -14.52
CA LEU A 222 -6.94 -3.22 -14.75
C LEU A 222 -8.08 -3.36 -15.77
N ILE A 223 -7.74 -3.85 -16.97
CA ILE A 223 -8.66 -4.59 -17.85
C ILE A 223 -7.91 -5.86 -18.26
#